data_AF-A0A936WNM0-F1
#
_entry.id   AF-A0A936WNM0-F1
#
_cell.length_a   1.000
_cell.length_b   1.000
_cell.length_c   1.000
_cell.angle_alpha   90.00
_cell.angle_beta   90.00
_cell.angle_gamma   90.00
#
_symmetry.space_group_name_H-M   'P 1'
#
loop_
_entity.id
_entity.type
_entity.pdbx_description
1 polymer ?
#
loop_
_entity_poly.entity_id
_entity_poly.type
_entity_poly.pdbx_seq_one_letter_code
_entity_poly.pdbx_strand_id
1 'polypeptide(L)' 'MSNVPTAIVTGAAMGIGHAITEQLVAEGFTWSPDIDHAAGQELTSRFGKNKITYIAVDIRQGRRAYATCSSR' A
#
# COMPACT_ATOMS: atom_id res chain seq x y z
N MET A 1 4.66 -13.19 -17.70
CA MET A 1 4.61 -11.91 -16.96
C MET A 1 6.00 -11.57 -16.48
N SER A 2 6.47 -10.34 -16.66
CA SER A 2 7.63 -9.84 -15.91
C SER A 2 7.23 -9.76 -14.43
N ASN A 3 8.00 -10.39 -13.55
CA ASN A 3 7.76 -10.36 -12.10
C ASN A 3 8.11 -8.97 -11.57
N VAL A 4 7.14 -8.06 -11.54
CA VAL A 4 7.36 -6.69 -11.02
C VAL A 4 7.57 -6.80 -9.51
N PRO A 5 8.69 -6.30 -8.97
CA PRO A 5 8.93 -6.29 -7.53
C PRO A 5 7.73 -5.66 -6.81
N THR A 6 7.18 -6.39 -5.83
CA THR A 6 6.00 -5.97 -5.09
C THR A 6 6.34 -5.87 -3.61
N ALA A 7 6.02 -4.74 -3.00
CA ALA A 7 6.20 -4.49 -1.58
C ALA A 7 4.86 -4.32 -0.87
N ILE A 8 4.85 -4.56 0.45
CA ILE A 8 3.75 -4.22 1.36
C ILE A 8 4.31 -3.26 2.40
N VAL A 9 3.71 -2.08 2.52
CA VAL A 9 4.13 -1.07 3.50
C VAL A 9 2.95 -0.74 4.40
N THR A 10 3.06 -1.10 5.69
CA THR A 10 2.08 -0.73 6.72
C THR A 10 2.32 0.69 7.21
N GLY A 11 1.27 1.43 7.57
CA GLY A 11 1.44 2.84 7.96
C GLY A 11 1.89 3.71 6.78
N ALA A 12 1.64 3.26 5.55
CA ALA A 12 2.14 3.84 4.31
C ALA A 12 1.56 5.20 3.99
N ALA A 13 0.44 5.59 4.62
CA ALA A 13 -0.22 6.84 4.31
C ALA A 13 0.46 8.07 4.93
N MET A 14 1.35 7.90 5.92
CA MET A 14 1.99 9.02 6.61
C MET A 14 3.38 8.71 7.18
N GLY A 15 4.12 9.77 7.52
CA GLY A 15 5.39 9.69 8.25
C GLY A 15 6.44 8.82 7.56
N ILE A 16 7.03 7.89 8.31
CA ILE A 16 8.10 7.00 7.81
C ILE A 16 7.57 6.05 6.73
N GLY A 17 6.38 5.48 6.92
CA GLY A 17 5.78 4.56 5.95
C GLY A 17 5.56 5.25 4.62
N HIS A 18 5.11 6.51 4.64
CA HIS A 18 4.96 7.34 3.43
C HIS A 18 6.28 7.53 2.68
N ALA A 19 7.36 7.89 3.39
CA ALA A 19 8.67 8.08 2.77
C ALA A 19 9.22 6.77 2.15
N ILE A 20 8.98 5.63 2.80
CA ILE A 20 9.33 4.32 2.27
C ILE A 20 8.50 4.00 1.02
N THR A 21 7.19 4.23 1.07
CA THR A 21 6.30 4.02 -0.07
C THR A 21 6.71 4.87 -1.27
N GLU A 22 7.07 6.14 -1.07
CA GLU A 22 7.58 7.03 -2.12
C GLU A 22 8.78 6.45 -2.87
N GLN A 23 9.70 5.77 -2.18
CA GLN A 23 10.84 5.12 -2.80
C GLN A 23 10.41 3.83 -3.54
N LEU A 24 9.61 2.98 -2.89
CA LEU A 24 9.25 1.66 -3.43
C LEU A 24 8.30 1.71 -4.63
N VAL A 25 7.40 2.70 -4.72
CA VAL A 25 6.55 2.88 -5.92
C VAL A 25 7.33 3.30 -7.17
N ALA A 26 8.52 3.90 -7.00
CA ALA A 26 9.40 4.20 -8.13
C ALA A 26 10.01 2.90 -8.71
N GLU A 27 10.33 1.94 -7.85
CA GLU A 27 10.98 0.67 -8.19
C GLU A 27 10.01 -0.42 -8.66
N GLY A 28 8.76 -0.39 -8.20
CA GLY A 28 7.81 -1.46 -8.47
C GLY A 28 6.36 -1.12 -8.12
N PHE A 29 5.67 -2.12 -7.57
CA PHE A 29 4.29 -1.98 -7.10
C PHE A 29 4.22 -2.07 -5.58
N THR A 30 3.35 -1.26 -4.96
CA THR A 30 3.20 -1.23 -3.50
C THR A 30 1.75 -1.46 -3.06
N TRP A 31 1.57 -2.36 -2.11
CA TRP A 31 0.36 -2.43 -1.29
C TRP A 31 0.52 -1.56 -0.05
N SER A 32 -0.49 -0.75 0.24
CA SER A 32 -0.50 0.21 1.35
C SER A 32 -1.63 -0.10 2.34
N PRO A 33 -1.49 -1.13 3.19
CA PRO A 33 -2.41 -1.35 4.30
C PRO A 33 -2.32 -0.22 5.35
N ASP A 34 -3.42 0.47 5.57
CA ASP A 34 -3.52 1.53 6.59
C ASP A 34 -4.94 1.62 7.17
N ILE A 35 -5.04 2.10 8.41
CA ILE A 35 -6.30 2.36 9.10
C ILE A 35 -6.88 3.73 8.70
N ASP A 36 -6.02 4.67 8.29
CA ASP A 36 -6.45 5.99 7.85
C ASP A 36 -6.94 5.94 6.40
N HIS A 37 -8.25 5.94 6.25
CA HIS A 37 -8.92 5.91 4.95
C HIS A 37 -8.66 7.14 4.10
N ALA A 38 -8.65 8.33 4.71
CA ALA A 38 -8.51 9.57 3.95
C ALA A 38 -7.09 9.67 3.39
N ALA A 39 -6.10 9.46 4.25
CA ALA A 39 -4.69 9.49 3.87
C ALA A 39 -4.36 8.38 2.84
N GLY A 40 -4.92 7.18 2.99
CA GLY A 40 -4.72 6.08 2.03
C GLY A 40 -5.30 6.35 0.63
N GLN A 41 -6.46 7.00 0.55
CA GLN A 41 -7.06 7.40 -0.74
C GLN A 41 -6.26 8.52 -1.41
N GLU A 42 -5.77 9.48 -0.63
CA GLU A 42 -4.90 10.55 -1.12
C GLU A 42 -3.59 9.98 -1.68
N LEU A 43 -2.96 9.06 -0.95
CA LEU A 43 -1.75 8.36 -1.38
C LEU A 43 -1.95 7.63 -2.72
N THR A 44 -3.08 6.93 -2.87
CA THR A 44 -3.41 6.23 -4.11
C THR A 44 -3.67 7.19 -5.27
N SER A 45 -4.31 8.32 -4.99
CA SER A 45 -4.56 9.37 -5.99
C SER A 45 -3.26 10.02 -6.47
N ARG A 46 -2.28 10.19 -5.57
CA ARG A 46 -0.98 10.79 -5.86
C ARG A 46 -0.10 9.94 -6.78
N PHE A 47 -0.02 8.62 -6.55
CA PHE A 47 0.86 7.73 -7.33
C PHE A 47 0.15 6.96 -8.46
N GLY A 48 -1.18 6.92 -8.42
CA GLY A 48 -2.00 6.21 -9.40
C GLY A 48 -2.11 4.69 -9.10
N LYS A 49 -3.29 4.15 -9.42
CA LYS A 49 -3.69 2.77 -9.11
C LYS A 49 -2.82 1.67 -9.75
N ASN A 50 -2.01 2.03 -10.75
CA ASN A 50 -1.09 1.10 -11.40
C ASN A 50 0.17 0.84 -10.56
N LYS A 51 0.54 1.81 -9.70
CA LYS A 51 1.77 1.79 -8.89
C LYS A 51 1.51 1.47 -7.42
N ILE A 52 0.33 1.83 -6.92
CA ILE A 52 -0.04 1.58 -5.54
C ILE A 52 -1.51 1.17 -5.41
N THR A 53 -1.81 0.31 -4.43
CA THR A 53 -3.19 0.07 -3.98
C THR A 53 -3.26 0.22 -2.46
N TYR A 54 -4.11 1.13 -2.01
CA TYR A 54 -4.52 1.24 -0.60
C TYR A 54 -5.43 0.08 -0.19
N ILE A 55 -5.18 -0.44 1.01
CA ILE A 55 -6.01 -1.46 1.65
C ILE A 55 -6.45 -0.94 3.02
N ALA A 56 -7.76 -0.80 3.23
CA ALA A 56 -8.30 -0.43 4.53
C ALA A 56 -8.22 -1.59 5.53
N VAL A 57 -7.19 -1.57 6.39
CA VAL A 57 -6.90 -2.63 7.35
C VAL A 57 -6.43 -2.02 8.66
N ASP A 58 -7.07 -2.45 9.75
CA ASP A 58 -6.48 -2.37 11.08
C ASP A 58 -5.56 -3.58 11.29
N ILE A 59 -4.25 -3.36 11.24
CA ILE A 59 -3.25 -4.42 11.39
C ILE A 59 -3.28 -5.11 12.77
N ARG A 60 -3.89 -4.49 13.78
CA ARG A 60 -4.10 -5.11 15.11
C ARG A 60 -5.13 -6.24 15.03
N GLN A 61 -5.96 -6.25 13.98
CA GLN A 61 -7.00 -7.25 13.71
C GLN A 61 -6.58 -8.14 12.52
N GLY A 62 -5.56 -8.97 12.75
CA GLY A 62 -4.79 -9.68 11.70
C GLY A 62 -5.56 -10.60 10.73
N ARG A 63 -6.88 -10.82 10.90
CA ARG A 63 -7.67 -11.71 10.04
C ARG A 63 -8.11 -11.10 8.69
N ARG A 64 -8.04 -9.76 8.52
CA ARG A 64 -8.47 -9.07 7.28
C ARG A 64 -7.36 -8.77 6.27
N ALA A 65 -6.09 -8.70 6.68
CA ALA A 65 -4.99 -8.29 5.79
C ALA A 65 -4.66 -9.31 4.68
N TYR A 66 -4.78 -10.61 4.97
CA TYR A 66 -4.38 -11.68 4.07
C TYR A 66 -5.27 -11.83 2.82
N ALA A 67 -6.57 -11.50 2.92
CA ALA A 67 -7.51 -11.72 1.82
C ALA A 67 -7.38 -10.68 0.70
N THR A 68 -6.78 -9.52 0.96
CA THR A 68 -6.75 -8.41 0.01
C THR A 68 -5.46 -8.36 -0.82
N CYS A 69 -4.34 -8.88 -0.31
CA CYS A 69 -3.06 -8.84 -1.02
C CYS A 69 -2.86 -9.97 -2.05
N SER A 70 -3.76 -10.97 -2.11
CA SER A 70 -3.64 -12.18 -2.95
C SER A 70 -4.30 -12.08 -4.33
N SER A 71 -4.93 -10.95 -4.66
CA SER A 71 -5.76 -10.79 -5.87
C SER A 71 -5.08 -10.02 -7.02
N ARG A 72 -3.74 -10.01 -7.08
CA ARG A 72 -2.97 -9.42 -8.21
C ARG A 72 -2.27 -10.50 -9.03
#